data_AF-A0A411WYU0-F1
#
_entry.id   AF-A0A411WYU0-F1
#
_cell.length_a   1.000
_cell.length_b   1.000
_cell.length_c   1.000
_cell.angle_alpha   90.00
_cell.angle_beta   90.00
_cell.angle_gamma   90.00
#
_symmetry.space_group_name_H-M   'P 1'
#
loop_
_entity.id
_entity.type
_entity.pdbx_description
1 polymer ?
#
loop_
_entity_poly.entity_id
_entity_poly.type
_entity_poly.pdbx_seq_one_letter_code
_entity_poly.pdbx_strand_id
1 'polypeptide(L)'
;MVSKHVVSKHVVSKHLVSKHVIGAAALMALALPPRVGAEEIGGGRLVWLLLTHAIKEQFIPRPVPAVPAAHARMQVEKDATGCQLLRWDRTMSGTPSMGIYHPGRYCLDQDYEVDCAATTPDCTGTMIEIHASNVDLDMRGHALRMSGTRRYRGVWGTGQYIRIHDGRIEGAGIGITLSHSTTDPAKAYPDTQPDAGDVLTLTGFAVERMEFSGVYGAIELSGKDNEVRDNRIDMICDAAPGGRPPVALLSYGPSARIERNTIVLRNQAAGSTGHAMYLRAGHRAVIGENTVNVEGTRSGTIGIGLSDSQSVVLQRNRIDTANVTVLKNTSSLVPADIAR
;
A
#
# COMPACT_ATOMS: atom_id res chain seq x y z
N MET A 1 54.72 6.85 -38.12
CA MET A 1 53.65 7.54 -38.87
C MET A 1 52.85 8.37 -37.89
N VAL A 2 53.01 9.68 -37.96
CA VAL A 2 52.35 10.68 -37.11
C VAL A 2 51.23 11.27 -37.95
N SER A 3 50.00 11.33 -37.42
CA SER A 3 48.96 12.20 -37.97
C SER A 3 48.38 13.06 -36.86
N LYS A 4 48.77 14.34 -36.90
CA LYS A 4 48.15 15.47 -36.23
C LYS A 4 47.34 16.22 -37.28
N HIS A 5 46.17 16.73 -36.89
CA HIS A 5 45.55 18.02 -37.26
C HIS A 5 44.02 17.92 -37.12
N VAL A 6 43.20 18.95 -36.81
CA VAL A 6 43.33 20.32 -36.28
C VAL A 6 41.87 20.79 -36.08
N VAL A 7 41.60 21.44 -34.93
CA VAL A 7 40.77 22.64 -34.68
C VAL A 7 39.47 22.89 -35.48
N SER A 8 38.36 23.16 -34.78
CA SER A 8 37.58 24.39 -34.99
C SER A 8 36.75 24.82 -33.78
N LYS A 9 36.60 26.15 -33.65
CA LYS A 9 36.15 26.94 -32.49
C LYS A 9 34.70 27.44 -32.65
N HIS A 10 34.13 27.74 -31.47
CA HIS A 10 33.20 28.84 -31.11
C HIS A 10 31.87 29.03 -31.86
N VAL A 11 30.77 29.05 -31.08
CA VAL A 11 29.79 30.15 -31.10
C VAL A 11 29.32 30.47 -29.67
N VAL A 12 29.17 31.78 -29.44
CA VAL A 12 28.81 32.53 -28.25
C VAL A 12 27.29 32.71 -28.14
N SER A 13 26.71 32.70 -26.94
CA SER A 13 25.48 33.47 -26.62
C SER A 13 25.35 33.62 -25.09
N LYS A 14 25.74 34.77 -24.53
CA LYS A 14 24.92 35.95 -24.18
C LYS A 14 23.94 35.75 -23.01
N HIS A 15 24.31 36.42 -21.91
CA HIS A 15 23.55 37.01 -20.82
C HIS A 15 22.01 36.92 -20.86
N LEU A 16 21.45 36.43 -19.76
CA LEU A 16 20.24 37.00 -19.16
C LEU A 16 20.52 37.30 -17.68
N VAL A 17 20.55 38.60 -17.41
CA VAL A 17 20.55 39.21 -16.08
C VAL A 17 19.15 39.06 -15.50
N SER A 18 19.01 38.41 -14.35
CA SER A 18 17.81 38.56 -13.51
C SER A 18 18.21 39.10 -12.15
N LYS A 19 17.74 40.31 -11.88
CA LYS A 19 17.86 41.03 -10.62
C LYS A 19 16.80 40.48 -9.67
N HIS A 20 17.20 39.79 -8.62
CA HIS A 20 16.39 39.70 -7.40
C HIS A 20 17.29 39.95 -6.18
N VAL A 21 17.44 41.24 -5.90
CA VAL A 21 17.72 41.77 -4.57
C VAL A 21 16.38 42.24 -4.03
N ILE A 22 16.08 41.86 -2.78
CA ILE A 22 15.21 42.46 -1.75
C ILE A 22 14.51 41.32 -0.98
N GLY A 23 14.83 41.18 0.31
CA GLY A 23 13.93 40.47 1.24
C GLY A 23 14.54 39.56 2.30
N ALA A 24 15.81 39.69 2.71
CA ALA A 24 16.36 38.94 3.85
C ALA A 24 16.95 39.89 4.91
N ALA A 25 16.10 40.65 5.59
CA ALA A 25 16.48 41.44 6.76
C ALA A 25 15.25 41.79 7.62
N ALA A 26 14.63 40.80 8.27
CA ALA A 26 13.61 41.04 9.31
C ALA A 26 13.40 39.88 10.29
N LEU A 27 14.34 38.95 10.46
CA LEU A 27 14.18 37.79 11.37
C LEU A 27 15.43 37.46 12.21
N MET A 28 16.22 38.48 12.58
CA MET A 28 17.25 38.33 13.63
C MET A 28 17.25 39.53 14.57
N ALA A 29 16.20 39.65 15.39
CA ALA A 29 16.16 40.62 16.50
C ALA A 29 15.27 40.18 17.69
N LEU A 30 15.02 38.88 17.90
CA LEU A 30 14.23 38.40 19.05
C LEU A 30 14.83 37.14 19.71
N ALA A 31 16.15 37.13 19.90
CA ALA A 31 16.82 36.09 20.68
C ALA A 31 17.73 36.69 21.76
N LEU A 32 17.14 37.43 22.69
CA LEU A 32 17.74 37.65 24.00
C LEU A 32 16.66 37.46 25.06
N PRO A 33 16.77 36.47 25.95
CA PRO A 33 15.88 36.40 27.11
C PRO A 33 16.24 37.56 28.06
N PRO A 34 15.25 38.29 28.60
CA PRO A 34 15.53 39.22 29.68
C PRO A 34 16.00 38.42 30.90
N ARG A 35 17.15 38.79 31.46
CA ARG A 35 17.52 38.42 32.82
C ARG A 35 16.58 39.16 33.76
N VAL A 36 15.58 38.46 34.29
CA VAL A 36 14.73 38.98 35.36
C VAL A 36 15.13 38.26 36.64
N GLY A 37 15.62 39.05 37.60
CA GLY A 37 15.92 38.60 38.95
C GLY A 37 14.65 38.17 39.67
N ALA A 38 14.81 37.21 40.58
CA ALA A 38 13.74 36.65 41.39
C ALA A 38 13.30 37.62 42.49
N GLU A 39 12.51 38.64 42.17
CA GLU A 39 11.78 39.46 43.16
C GLU A 39 10.75 40.38 42.48
N GLU A 40 9.75 39.81 41.80
CA GLU A 40 8.48 40.51 41.52
C GLU A 40 7.43 39.50 41.05
N ILE A 41 6.84 38.80 42.01
CA ILE A 41 5.66 37.96 41.80
C ILE A 41 4.44 38.84 42.07
N GLY A 42 3.80 39.35 41.01
CA GLY A 42 2.51 40.02 41.15
C GLY A 42 2.03 40.70 39.88
N GLY A 43 0.94 40.19 39.30
CA GLY A 43 0.16 40.90 38.27
C GLY A 43 0.53 40.61 36.81
N GLY A 44 1.77 40.86 36.39
CA GLY A 44 2.13 40.86 34.95
C GLY A 44 2.00 39.50 34.25
N ARG A 45 2.38 38.41 34.94
CA ARG A 45 2.38 37.05 34.37
C ARG A 45 0.98 36.45 34.21
N LEU A 46 0.02 36.88 35.04
CA LEU A 46 -1.37 36.45 34.97
C LEU A 46 -2.09 37.12 33.80
N VAL A 47 -1.84 38.42 33.58
CA VAL A 47 -2.40 39.18 32.45
C VAL A 47 -1.86 38.64 31.11
N TRP A 48 -0.57 38.27 31.05
CA TRP A 48 0.02 37.66 29.85
C TRP A 48 -0.55 36.25 29.56
N LEU A 49 -0.78 35.43 30.59
CA LEU A 49 -1.42 34.12 30.44
C LEU A 49 -2.89 34.23 30.01
N LEU A 50 -3.63 35.20 30.52
CA LEU A 50 -5.03 35.44 30.13
C LEU A 50 -5.14 35.99 28.70
N LEU A 51 -4.25 36.88 28.27
CA LEU A 51 -4.21 37.38 26.89
C LEU A 51 -3.79 36.29 25.88
N THR A 52 -2.85 35.42 26.24
CA THR A 52 -2.44 34.31 25.36
C THR A 52 -3.46 33.18 25.26
N HIS A 53 -4.30 32.97 26.29
CA HIS A 53 -5.44 32.06 26.19
C HIS A 53 -6.62 32.65 25.42
N ALA A 54 -6.95 33.93 25.62
CA ALA A 54 -8.07 34.58 24.92
C ALA A 54 -7.84 34.71 23.41
N ILE A 55 -6.59 34.90 22.96
CA ILE A 55 -6.25 34.94 21.53
C ILE A 55 -6.29 33.54 20.90
N LYS A 56 -6.00 32.46 21.65
CA LYS A 56 -6.06 31.09 21.10
C LYS A 56 -7.48 30.61 20.81
N GLU A 57 -8.48 31.09 21.56
CA GLU A 57 -9.87 30.66 21.33
C GLU A 57 -10.57 31.40 20.17
N GLN A 58 -10.10 32.59 19.77
CA GLN A 58 -10.64 33.30 18.60
C GLN A 58 -10.08 32.83 17.25
N PHE A 59 -9.00 32.04 17.27
CA PHE A 59 -8.40 31.44 16.08
C PHE A 59 -8.48 29.92 16.09
N ILE A 60 -9.58 29.35 16.61
CA ILE A 60 -9.97 27.99 16.23
C ILE A 60 -10.54 28.13 14.83
N PRO A 61 -9.83 27.75 13.75
CA PRO A 61 -10.44 27.71 12.43
C PRO A 61 -11.69 26.84 12.55
N ARG A 62 -12.85 27.45 12.28
CA ARG A 62 -14.10 26.70 12.08
C ARG A 62 -13.73 25.52 11.18
N PRO A 63 -14.02 24.27 11.55
CA PRO A 63 -13.82 23.16 10.64
C PRO A 63 -14.62 23.52 9.39
N VAL A 64 -13.91 23.86 8.32
CA VAL A 64 -14.50 23.95 7.00
C VAL A 64 -15.09 22.55 6.81
N PRO A 65 -16.41 22.40 6.62
CA PRO A 65 -16.95 21.09 6.31
C PRO A 65 -16.14 20.59 5.13
N ALA A 66 -15.42 19.48 5.33
CA ALA A 66 -14.65 18.87 4.27
C ALA A 66 -15.65 18.68 3.12
N VAL A 67 -15.48 19.45 2.05
CA VAL A 67 -16.22 19.21 0.83
C VAL A 67 -15.84 17.77 0.48
N PRO A 68 -16.78 16.80 0.52
CA PRO A 68 -16.42 15.46 0.11
C PRO A 68 -15.81 15.60 -1.27
N ALA A 69 -14.59 15.09 -1.44
CA ALA A 69 -13.98 15.02 -2.75
C ALA A 69 -15.07 14.48 -3.68
N ALA A 70 -15.32 15.18 -4.79
CA ALA A 70 -16.34 14.78 -5.74
C ALA A 70 -15.93 13.41 -6.28
N HIS A 71 -16.34 12.35 -5.58
CA HIS A 71 -16.09 10.99 -5.99
C HIS A 71 -16.81 10.80 -7.29
N ALA A 72 -16.15 10.08 -8.20
CA ALA A 72 -16.74 9.82 -9.49
C ALA A 72 -18.14 9.23 -9.31
N ARG A 73 -19.15 9.95 -9.80
CA ARG A 73 -20.51 9.40 -9.87
C ARG A 73 -20.45 8.26 -10.86
N MET A 74 -20.27 7.06 -10.32
CA MET A 74 -20.33 5.80 -11.03
C MET A 74 -21.63 5.78 -11.83
N GLN A 75 -21.54 5.76 -13.17
CA GLN A 75 -22.71 5.54 -14.00
C GLN A 75 -23.08 4.06 -13.86
N VAL A 76 -24.07 3.78 -13.01
CA VAL A 76 -24.55 2.42 -12.76
C VAL A 76 -25.40 1.97 -13.95
N GLU A 77 -24.74 1.50 -15.00
CA GLU A 77 -25.38 0.72 -16.05
C GLU A 77 -25.32 -0.74 -15.63
N LYS A 78 -26.49 -1.39 -15.50
CA LYS A 78 -26.56 -2.84 -15.26
C LYS A 78 -26.46 -3.55 -16.59
N ASP A 79 -25.51 -4.46 -16.73
CA ASP A 79 -25.43 -5.31 -17.92
C ASP A 79 -26.49 -6.42 -17.90
N ALA A 80 -26.58 -7.17 -19.01
CA ALA A 80 -27.52 -8.30 -19.14
C ALA A 80 -27.28 -9.43 -18.11
N THR A 81 -26.13 -9.44 -17.44
CA THR A 81 -25.77 -10.42 -16.40
C THR A 81 -26.14 -9.96 -14.99
N GLY A 82 -26.71 -8.75 -14.87
CA GLY A 82 -27.04 -8.14 -13.58
C GLY A 82 -25.85 -7.48 -12.87
N CYS A 83 -24.72 -7.33 -13.57
CA CYS A 83 -23.51 -6.74 -13.04
C CYS A 83 -23.54 -5.21 -13.17
N GLN A 84 -23.14 -4.50 -12.12
CA GLN A 84 -22.99 -3.04 -12.15
C GLN A 84 -21.65 -2.69 -12.81
N LEU A 85 -21.68 -2.04 -13.97
CA LEU A 85 -20.45 -1.67 -14.67
C LEU A 85 -19.72 -0.57 -13.90
N LEU A 86 -18.45 -0.83 -13.57
CA LEU A 86 -17.53 0.15 -13.00
C LEU A 86 -16.86 0.91 -14.13
N ARG A 87 -17.21 2.18 -14.25
CA ARG A 87 -16.63 3.09 -15.24
C ARG A 87 -15.94 4.25 -14.57
N TRP A 88 -14.69 4.49 -14.97
CA TRP A 88 -14.01 5.72 -14.62
C TRP A 88 -14.55 6.87 -15.48
N ASP A 89 -15.16 7.85 -14.82
CA ASP A 89 -15.52 9.10 -15.45
C ASP A 89 -14.29 10.00 -15.63
N ARG A 90 -13.78 9.99 -16.86
CA ARG A 90 -12.60 10.76 -17.31
C ARG A 90 -12.82 12.27 -17.35
N THR A 91 -14.05 12.75 -17.17
CA THR A 91 -14.36 14.18 -17.19
C THR A 91 -14.11 14.87 -15.85
N MET A 92 -13.96 14.11 -14.76
CA MET A 92 -13.63 14.67 -13.46
C MET A 92 -12.13 14.96 -13.33
N SER A 93 -11.84 16.17 -12.86
CA SER A 93 -10.51 16.56 -12.42
C SER A 93 -10.15 15.81 -11.14
N GLY A 94 -8.97 15.18 -11.11
CA GLY A 94 -8.45 14.50 -9.92
C GLY A 94 -7.79 13.18 -10.28
N THR A 95 -7.34 12.46 -9.25
CA THR A 95 -6.71 11.16 -9.42
C THR A 95 -7.77 10.11 -9.79
N PRO A 96 -7.57 9.30 -10.84
CA PRO A 96 -8.43 8.16 -11.18
C PRO A 96 -8.83 7.29 -9.98
N SER A 97 -10.10 7.32 -9.56
CA SER A 97 -10.63 6.41 -8.54
C SER A 97 -12.10 6.08 -8.82
N MET A 98 -12.43 4.79 -8.84
CA MET A 98 -13.78 4.25 -8.95
C MET A 98 -14.22 3.75 -7.57
N GLY A 99 -15.26 4.36 -6.99
CA GLY A 99 -15.73 4.02 -5.66
C GLY A 99 -16.92 3.06 -5.65
N ILE A 100 -16.88 2.01 -4.84
CA ILE A 100 -17.97 1.07 -4.56
C ILE A 100 -18.48 1.32 -3.14
N TYR A 101 -19.67 1.90 -3.01
CA TYR A 101 -20.24 2.30 -1.70
C TYR A 101 -21.44 1.46 -1.27
N HIS A 102 -21.85 0.50 -2.10
CA HIS A 102 -23.01 -0.35 -1.83
C HIS A 102 -22.66 -1.83 -2.07
N PRO A 103 -23.31 -2.75 -1.34
CA PRO A 103 -23.22 -4.17 -1.63
C PRO A 103 -23.68 -4.49 -3.06
N GLY A 104 -23.08 -5.51 -3.66
CA GLY A 104 -23.49 -5.99 -4.98
C GLY A 104 -22.36 -6.58 -5.81
N ARG A 105 -22.71 -6.95 -7.04
CA ARG A 105 -21.78 -7.44 -8.05
C ARG A 105 -21.40 -6.33 -9.01
N TYR A 106 -20.10 -6.15 -9.20
CA TYR A 106 -19.49 -5.09 -9.99
C TYR A 106 -18.54 -5.68 -11.02
N CYS A 107 -18.53 -5.10 -12.22
CA CYS A 107 -17.72 -5.60 -13.33
C CYS A 107 -16.93 -4.47 -13.97
N LEU A 108 -15.68 -4.76 -14.32
CA LEU A 108 -14.98 -3.92 -15.29
C LEU A 108 -15.50 -4.20 -16.70
N ASP A 109 -15.57 -3.15 -17.51
CA ASP A 109 -16.00 -3.20 -18.90
C ASP A 109 -14.86 -2.98 -19.91
N GLN A 110 -13.71 -2.52 -19.42
CA GLN A 110 -12.50 -2.28 -20.19
C GLN A 110 -11.28 -2.29 -19.28
N ASP A 111 -10.10 -2.27 -19.91
CA ASP A 111 -8.85 -2.02 -19.21
C ASP A 111 -8.78 -0.54 -18.79
N TYR A 112 -8.25 -0.29 -17.59
CA TYR A 112 -8.02 1.05 -17.07
C TYR A 112 -6.54 1.27 -16.84
N GLU A 113 -6.05 2.45 -17.18
CA GLU A 113 -4.63 2.79 -17.09
C GLU A 113 -4.46 4.17 -16.45
N VAL A 114 -3.49 4.25 -15.55
CA VAL A 114 -3.01 5.49 -14.91
C VAL A 114 -1.54 5.64 -15.21
N ASP A 115 -1.19 6.66 -15.99
CA ASP A 115 0.20 7.02 -16.24
C ASP A 115 0.59 8.23 -15.41
N CYS A 116 1.51 8.02 -14.48
CA CYS A 116 2.08 9.08 -13.67
C CYS A 116 3.30 9.67 -14.37
N ALA A 117 3.18 10.92 -14.83
CA ALA A 117 4.33 11.62 -15.38
C ALA A 117 5.46 11.72 -14.34
N ALA A 118 6.70 11.54 -14.79
CA ALA A 118 7.90 11.61 -13.93
C ALA A 118 8.05 12.97 -13.21
N THR A 119 7.37 14.01 -13.69
CA THR A 119 7.37 15.36 -13.14
C THR A 119 6.28 15.59 -12.09
N THR A 120 5.43 14.60 -11.80
CA THR A 120 4.36 14.71 -10.79
C THR A 120 4.87 14.12 -9.47
N PRO A 121 5.37 14.95 -8.52
CA PRO A 121 6.06 14.47 -7.32
C PRO A 121 5.19 13.62 -6.38
N ASP A 122 3.86 13.65 -6.52
CA ASP A 122 2.91 12.99 -5.61
C ASP A 122 1.86 12.15 -6.32
N CYS A 123 2.25 11.37 -7.33
CA CYS A 123 1.33 10.41 -7.93
C CYS A 123 1.07 9.26 -6.93
N THR A 124 0.01 9.42 -6.15
CA THR A 124 -0.48 8.50 -5.12
C THR A 124 -1.99 8.37 -5.28
N GLY A 125 -2.54 7.21 -4.94
CA GLY A 125 -3.98 6.98 -5.08
C GLY A 125 -4.31 5.51 -5.17
N THR A 126 -5.58 5.25 -5.47
CA THR A 126 -6.16 3.91 -5.61
C THR A 126 -7.07 3.92 -6.83
N MET A 127 -7.01 2.91 -7.70
CA MET A 127 -7.89 2.86 -8.88
C MET A 127 -9.32 2.46 -8.53
N ILE A 128 -9.49 1.53 -7.59
CA ILE A 128 -10.80 1.10 -7.10
C ILE A 128 -10.83 1.17 -5.57
N GLU A 129 -11.77 1.93 -5.03
CA GLU A 129 -12.03 2.02 -3.60
C GLU A 129 -13.32 1.31 -3.24
N ILE A 130 -13.27 0.39 -2.28
CA ILE A 130 -14.44 -0.33 -1.80
C ILE A 130 -14.74 0.11 -0.37
N HIS A 131 -15.90 0.69 -0.16
CA HIS A 131 -16.40 1.16 1.14
C HIS A 131 -17.71 0.45 1.50
N ALA A 132 -17.78 -0.86 1.22
CA ALA A 132 -18.98 -1.68 1.39
C ALA A 132 -18.61 -3.14 1.68
N SER A 133 -19.57 -3.86 2.28
CA SER A 133 -19.51 -5.31 2.48
C SER A 133 -20.34 -6.06 1.45
N ASN A 134 -20.10 -7.36 1.30
CA ASN A 134 -20.78 -8.24 0.32
C ASN A 134 -20.62 -7.70 -1.10
N VAL A 135 -19.37 -7.50 -1.49
CA VAL A 135 -18.98 -6.99 -2.80
C VAL A 135 -18.34 -8.11 -3.59
N ASP A 136 -18.83 -8.32 -4.80
CA ASP A 136 -18.24 -9.25 -5.76
C ASP A 136 -17.71 -8.44 -6.95
N LEU A 137 -16.40 -8.22 -6.98
CA LEU A 137 -15.70 -7.49 -8.03
C LEU A 137 -15.12 -8.48 -9.04
N ASP A 138 -15.80 -8.59 -10.17
CA ASP A 138 -15.41 -9.42 -11.30
C ASP A 138 -14.68 -8.56 -12.33
N MET A 139 -13.38 -8.79 -12.50
CA MET A 139 -12.58 -8.02 -13.44
C MET A 139 -12.71 -8.53 -14.89
N ARG A 140 -13.38 -9.66 -15.13
CA ARG A 140 -13.69 -10.20 -16.48
C ARG A 140 -12.51 -10.31 -17.44
N GLY A 141 -11.30 -10.50 -16.91
CA GLY A 141 -10.04 -10.56 -17.64
C GLY A 141 -9.48 -9.19 -18.02
N HIS A 142 -10.07 -8.09 -17.56
CA HIS A 142 -9.55 -6.74 -17.73
C HIS A 142 -8.38 -6.45 -16.78
N ALA A 143 -7.61 -5.44 -17.15
CA ALA A 143 -6.42 -4.99 -16.43
C ALA A 143 -6.61 -3.60 -15.79
N LEU A 144 -6.07 -3.45 -14.58
CA LEU A 144 -5.73 -2.18 -13.98
C LEU A 144 -4.21 -1.96 -14.15
N ARG A 145 -3.82 -0.95 -14.91
CA ARG A 145 -2.42 -0.65 -15.24
C ARG A 145 -1.97 0.65 -14.60
N MET A 146 -0.82 0.62 -13.95
CA MET A 146 -0.24 1.80 -13.34
C MET A 146 1.23 1.92 -13.73
N SER A 147 1.63 3.10 -14.21
CA SER A 147 3.01 3.41 -14.58
C SER A 147 3.49 4.69 -13.89
N GLY A 148 4.81 4.83 -13.78
CA GLY A 148 5.45 6.06 -13.34
C GLY A 148 5.44 6.33 -11.82
N THR A 149 4.68 5.57 -11.02
CA THR A 149 4.76 5.63 -9.55
C THR A 149 4.61 4.27 -8.88
N ARG A 150 5.28 4.13 -7.73
CA ARG A 150 5.24 2.93 -6.87
C ARG A 150 4.32 3.11 -5.66
N ARG A 151 3.59 4.23 -5.57
CA ARG A 151 2.70 4.57 -4.45
C ARG A 151 1.21 4.44 -4.79
N TYR A 152 0.90 3.95 -5.98
CA TYR A 152 -0.48 3.68 -6.40
C TYR A 152 -0.92 2.28 -5.97
N ARG A 153 -2.19 2.17 -5.58
CA ARG A 153 -2.85 0.89 -5.28
C ARG A 153 -3.81 0.51 -6.40
N GLY A 154 -3.90 -0.78 -6.72
CA GLY A 154 -4.91 -1.26 -7.66
C GLY A 154 -6.29 -1.16 -7.03
N VAL A 155 -6.50 -1.97 -6.00
CA VAL A 155 -7.75 -1.98 -5.23
C VAL A 155 -7.44 -1.75 -3.75
N TRP A 156 -8.21 -0.87 -3.12
CA TRP A 156 -8.24 -0.72 -1.68
C TRP A 156 -9.67 -0.90 -1.20
N GLY A 157 -9.88 -1.65 -0.13
CA GLY A 157 -11.23 -1.95 0.34
C GLY A 157 -11.34 -2.05 1.86
N THR A 158 -12.47 -1.55 2.36
CA THR A 158 -12.93 -1.73 3.74
C THR A 158 -14.33 -2.33 3.76
N GLY A 159 -14.54 -3.33 4.62
CA GLY A 159 -15.80 -4.06 4.70
C GLY A 159 -15.59 -5.52 5.10
N GLN A 160 -16.54 -6.37 4.70
CA GLN A 160 -16.53 -7.83 4.89
C GLN A 160 -17.06 -8.50 3.63
N TYR A 161 -16.68 -9.75 3.39
CA TYR A 161 -17.13 -10.56 2.25
C TYR A 161 -16.92 -9.85 0.92
N ILE A 162 -15.73 -9.26 0.77
CA ILE A 162 -15.27 -8.66 -0.49
C ILE A 162 -14.54 -9.75 -1.26
N ARG A 163 -15.03 -10.07 -2.45
CA ARG A 163 -14.40 -10.98 -3.40
C ARG A 163 -13.89 -10.18 -4.59
N ILE A 164 -12.63 -10.39 -4.97
CA ILE A 164 -12.02 -9.78 -6.15
C ILE A 164 -11.45 -10.90 -7.00
N HIS A 165 -11.86 -11.00 -8.27
CA HIS A 165 -11.48 -12.14 -9.09
C HIS A 165 -11.40 -11.87 -10.59
N ASP A 166 -10.77 -12.82 -11.29
CA ASP A 166 -10.70 -12.92 -12.76
C ASP A 166 -10.17 -11.65 -13.43
N GLY A 167 -8.99 -11.16 -13.02
CA GLY A 167 -8.43 -9.91 -13.54
C GLY A 167 -6.91 -9.81 -13.49
N ARG A 168 -6.40 -8.66 -13.93
CA ARG A 168 -4.97 -8.34 -13.89
C ARG A 168 -4.70 -6.99 -13.21
N ILE A 169 -3.62 -6.91 -12.44
CA ILE A 169 -3.09 -5.65 -11.90
C ILE A 169 -1.61 -5.54 -12.23
N GLU A 170 -1.23 -4.47 -12.93
CA GLU A 170 0.10 -4.32 -13.53
C GLU A 170 0.77 -3.03 -13.01
N GLY A 171 2.03 -3.12 -12.57
CA GLY A 171 2.88 -1.98 -12.21
C GLY A 171 2.54 -1.27 -10.88
N ALA A 172 1.61 -1.83 -10.10
CA ALA A 172 1.17 -1.25 -8.83
C ALA A 172 2.28 -1.17 -7.76
N GLY A 173 2.16 -0.21 -6.85
CA GLY A 173 2.86 -0.31 -5.57
C GLY A 173 2.35 -1.52 -4.80
N ILE A 174 1.06 -1.50 -4.48
CA ILE A 174 0.34 -2.63 -3.90
C ILE A 174 -0.84 -2.98 -4.80
N GLY A 175 -0.99 -4.26 -5.16
CA GLY A 175 -2.09 -4.72 -6.01
C GLY A 175 -3.45 -4.54 -5.33
N ILE A 176 -3.70 -5.30 -4.26
CA ILE A 176 -4.94 -5.30 -3.50
C ILE A 176 -4.62 -5.14 -2.01
N THR A 177 -5.27 -4.18 -1.36
CA THR A 177 -5.28 -4.07 0.11
C THR A 177 -6.73 -4.14 0.60
N LEU A 178 -7.09 -5.17 1.36
CA LEU A 178 -8.40 -5.29 2.01
C LEU A 178 -8.24 -5.32 3.52
N SER A 179 -9.04 -4.51 4.20
CA SER A 179 -8.95 -4.37 5.65
C SER A 179 -10.30 -4.25 6.33
N HIS A 180 -10.42 -4.79 7.54
CA HIS A 180 -11.45 -4.31 8.45
C HIS A 180 -11.09 -2.90 8.95
N SER A 181 -12.09 -2.04 9.18
CA SER A 181 -11.91 -0.62 9.51
C SER A 181 -10.99 -0.33 10.72
N THR A 182 -10.77 -1.32 11.57
CA THR A 182 -9.96 -1.22 12.80
C THR A 182 -8.55 -1.79 12.67
N THR A 183 -8.24 -2.52 11.60
CA THR A 183 -6.99 -3.30 11.47
C THR A 183 -6.34 -3.03 10.12
N ASP A 184 -5.25 -2.27 10.11
CA ASP A 184 -4.50 -1.95 8.90
C ASP A 184 -3.42 -3.03 8.65
N PRO A 185 -3.43 -3.74 7.51
CA PRO A 185 -2.38 -4.69 7.13
C PRO A 185 -0.97 -4.09 7.20
N ALA A 186 -0.81 -2.78 6.99
CA ALA A 186 0.48 -2.10 7.08
C ALA A 186 1.15 -2.20 8.46
N LYS A 187 0.37 -2.42 9.53
CA LYS A 187 0.86 -2.63 10.90
C LYS A 187 1.36 -4.06 11.16
N ALA A 188 1.24 -4.96 10.18
CA ALA A 188 1.63 -6.35 10.30
C ALA A 188 2.92 -6.69 9.54
N TYR A 189 3.66 -5.70 9.02
CA TYR A 189 4.90 -5.95 8.31
C TYR A 189 6.01 -6.55 9.21
N PRO A 190 6.95 -7.35 8.67
CA PRO A 190 7.98 -8.08 9.45
C PRO A 190 8.83 -7.27 10.43
N ASP A 191 8.96 -5.95 10.23
CA ASP A 191 9.74 -4.98 10.99
C ASP A 191 8.89 -4.13 11.97
N THR A 192 7.56 -4.27 11.92
CA THR A 192 6.64 -3.58 12.82
C THR A 192 6.47 -4.33 14.13
N GLN A 193 6.34 -3.61 15.24
CA GLN A 193 6.05 -4.23 16.54
C GLN A 193 4.62 -4.79 16.58
N PRO A 194 4.38 -5.93 17.27
CA PRO A 194 3.04 -6.45 17.47
C PRO A 194 2.20 -5.46 18.30
N ASP A 195 0.99 -5.14 17.84
CA ASP A 195 0.01 -4.43 18.65
C ASP A 195 -0.85 -5.46 19.40
N ALA A 196 -0.65 -5.57 20.72
CA ALA A 196 -1.36 -6.55 21.54
C ALA A 196 -2.87 -6.25 21.66
N GLY A 197 -3.32 -5.07 21.24
CA GLY A 197 -4.72 -4.64 21.30
C GLY A 197 -5.54 -4.92 20.05
N ASP A 198 -4.95 -5.47 18.98
CA ASP A 198 -5.67 -5.63 17.72
C ASP A 198 -6.77 -6.69 17.81
N VAL A 199 -8.01 -6.24 17.61
CA VAL A 199 -9.19 -7.11 17.55
C VAL A 199 -9.44 -7.50 16.09
N LEU A 200 -9.15 -8.75 15.77
CA LEU A 200 -9.31 -9.32 14.43
C LEU A 200 -10.71 -9.93 14.29
N THR A 201 -11.57 -9.25 13.53
CA THR A 201 -12.95 -9.67 13.28
C THR A 201 -13.06 -10.57 12.04
N LEU A 202 -14.20 -11.24 11.90
CA LEU A 202 -14.55 -11.98 10.69
C LEU A 202 -14.61 -11.03 9.49
N THR A 203 -13.80 -11.28 8.46
CA THR A 203 -13.78 -10.49 7.23
C THR A 203 -14.16 -11.31 6.01
N GLY A 204 -13.71 -12.56 5.89
CA GLY A 204 -14.12 -13.43 4.79
C GLY A 204 -13.77 -12.87 3.40
N PHE A 205 -12.64 -12.16 3.27
CA PHE A 205 -12.18 -11.65 1.98
C PHE A 205 -11.72 -12.80 1.08
N ALA A 206 -11.93 -12.67 -0.23
CA ALA A 206 -11.50 -13.65 -1.21
C ALA A 206 -10.79 -12.97 -2.39
N VAL A 207 -9.55 -13.39 -2.68
CA VAL A 207 -8.80 -12.94 -3.88
C VAL A 207 -8.47 -14.17 -4.72
N GLU A 208 -9.04 -14.24 -5.92
CA GLU A 208 -9.04 -15.47 -6.71
C GLU A 208 -8.74 -15.25 -8.19
N ARG A 209 -7.94 -16.13 -8.81
CA ARG A 209 -7.70 -16.11 -10.27
C ARG A 209 -7.24 -14.75 -10.79
N MET A 210 -6.45 -14.06 -9.99
CA MET A 210 -5.83 -12.78 -10.33
C MET A 210 -4.41 -12.98 -10.85
N GLU A 211 -3.99 -12.10 -11.75
CA GLU A 211 -2.60 -11.96 -12.17
C GLU A 211 -2.04 -10.60 -11.73
N PHE A 212 -0.89 -10.62 -11.06
CA PHE A 212 -0.18 -9.43 -10.64
C PHE A 212 1.18 -9.41 -11.32
N SER A 213 1.53 -8.30 -11.98
CA SER A 213 2.81 -8.15 -12.67
C SER A 213 3.50 -6.85 -12.32
N GLY A 214 4.81 -6.94 -12.02
CA GLY A 214 5.63 -5.77 -11.74
C GLY A 214 5.20 -5.00 -10.47
N VAL A 215 4.62 -5.69 -9.48
CA VAL A 215 4.14 -5.08 -8.23
C VAL A 215 5.19 -5.12 -7.11
N TYR A 216 5.10 -4.26 -6.08
CA TYR A 216 5.95 -4.33 -4.87
C TYR A 216 5.33 -5.15 -3.73
N GLY A 217 4.00 -5.27 -3.77
CA GLY A 217 3.21 -6.23 -3.01
C GLY A 217 1.95 -6.53 -3.79
N ALA A 218 1.52 -7.78 -3.85
CA ALA A 218 0.34 -8.14 -4.62
C ALA A 218 -0.93 -8.04 -3.77
N ILE A 219 -0.90 -8.62 -2.57
CA ILE A 219 -2.09 -8.81 -1.75
C ILE A 219 -1.75 -8.54 -0.29
N GLU A 220 -2.52 -7.65 0.34
CA GLU A 220 -2.48 -7.35 1.77
C GLU A 220 -3.88 -7.51 2.35
N LEU A 221 -4.05 -8.40 3.32
CA LEU A 221 -5.34 -8.66 3.96
C LEU A 221 -5.23 -8.53 5.47
N SER A 222 -6.26 -7.99 6.13
CA SER A 222 -6.44 -8.09 7.58
C SER A 222 -7.80 -8.67 7.95
N GLY A 223 -7.88 -9.33 9.11
CA GLY A 223 -9.08 -9.99 9.62
C GLY A 223 -9.02 -11.51 9.54
N LYS A 224 -10.17 -12.16 9.75
CA LYS A 224 -10.31 -13.61 9.91
C LYS A 224 -11.01 -14.27 8.70
N ASP A 225 -10.63 -15.53 8.45
CA ASP A 225 -11.22 -16.44 7.44
C ASP A 225 -11.05 -15.94 6.00
N ASN A 226 -9.92 -15.31 5.70
CA ASN A 226 -9.63 -14.82 4.35
C ASN A 226 -9.10 -15.93 3.43
N GLU A 227 -9.44 -15.86 2.15
CA GLU A 227 -9.06 -16.83 1.12
C GLU A 227 -8.25 -16.15 0.00
N VAL A 228 -7.10 -16.73 -0.34
CA VAL A 228 -6.26 -16.29 -1.46
C VAL A 228 -5.88 -17.52 -2.27
N ARG A 229 -6.45 -17.66 -3.47
CA ARG A 229 -6.22 -18.87 -4.26
C ARG A 229 -6.13 -18.68 -5.76
N ASP A 230 -5.43 -19.63 -6.38
CA ASP A 230 -5.34 -19.73 -7.83
C ASP A 230 -4.80 -18.44 -8.50
N ASN A 231 -3.99 -17.65 -7.77
CA ASN A 231 -3.41 -16.40 -8.27
C ASN A 231 -2.01 -16.61 -8.84
N ARG A 232 -1.62 -15.75 -9.79
CA ARG A 232 -0.26 -15.63 -10.29
C ARG A 232 0.31 -14.27 -9.85
N ILE A 233 1.40 -14.29 -9.11
CA ILE A 233 2.03 -13.09 -8.56
C ILE A 233 3.46 -13.00 -9.08
N ASP A 234 3.77 -11.90 -9.76
CA ASP A 234 5.10 -11.54 -10.18
C ASP A 234 5.50 -10.22 -9.49
N MET A 235 6.30 -10.34 -8.43
CA MET A 235 6.69 -9.23 -7.55
C MET A 235 8.14 -8.82 -7.76
N ILE A 236 8.37 -7.51 -7.76
CA ILE A 236 9.70 -6.89 -7.74
C ILE A 236 10.15 -6.74 -6.28
N CYS A 237 11.21 -7.45 -5.91
CA CYS A 237 11.82 -7.43 -4.58
C CYS A 237 12.89 -6.32 -4.40
N ASP A 238 12.64 -5.15 -4.96
CA ASP A 238 13.43 -3.96 -4.64
C ASP A 238 12.96 -3.38 -3.28
N ALA A 239 13.82 -2.59 -2.63
CA ALA A 239 13.39 -1.85 -1.44
C ALA A 239 12.15 -1.01 -1.79
N ALA A 240 11.02 -1.30 -1.11
CA ALA A 240 9.80 -0.55 -1.32
C ALA A 240 10.05 0.92 -0.93
N PRO A 241 9.36 1.89 -1.57
CA PRO A 241 9.39 3.28 -1.12
C PRO A 241 9.02 3.35 0.37
N GLY A 242 9.91 3.91 1.20
CA GLY A 242 9.71 3.96 2.66
C GLY A 242 10.40 2.86 3.46
N GLY A 243 11.23 2.02 2.82
CA GLY A 243 12.16 1.12 3.52
C GLY A 243 11.53 -0.14 4.10
N ARG A 244 10.24 -0.39 3.84
CA ARG A 244 9.56 -1.62 4.26
C ARG A 244 10.12 -2.83 3.49
N PRO A 245 10.20 -4.01 4.13
CA PRO A 245 10.58 -5.22 3.43
C PRO A 245 9.52 -5.58 2.37
N PRO A 246 9.91 -5.96 1.14
CA PRO A 246 8.96 -6.38 0.12
C PRO A 246 8.26 -7.68 0.54
N VAL A 247 6.93 -7.71 0.38
CA VAL A 247 6.08 -8.85 0.73
C VAL A 247 5.05 -9.06 -0.38
N ALA A 248 5.07 -10.22 -1.03
CA ALA A 248 4.15 -10.48 -2.15
C ALA A 248 2.72 -10.70 -1.66
N LEU A 249 2.57 -11.48 -0.60
CA LEU A 249 1.29 -11.74 0.06
C LEU A 249 1.45 -11.56 1.57
N LEU A 250 0.75 -10.57 2.13
CA LEU A 250 0.67 -10.33 3.57
C LEU A 250 -0.73 -10.68 4.06
N SER A 251 -0.82 -11.55 5.07
CA SER A 251 -2.07 -11.89 5.75
C SER A 251 -1.97 -11.61 7.24
N TYR A 252 -2.83 -10.73 7.72
CA TYR A 252 -2.92 -10.36 9.13
C TYR A 252 -4.21 -10.89 9.76
N GLY A 253 -4.12 -12.06 10.38
CA GLY A 253 -5.18 -12.64 11.19
C GLY A 253 -5.43 -14.12 10.95
N PRO A 254 -6.33 -14.72 11.75
CA PRO A 254 -6.41 -16.16 11.86
C PRO A 254 -7.18 -16.82 10.72
N SER A 255 -6.93 -18.12 10.56
CA SER A 255 -7.71 -19.03 9.72
C SER A 255 -7.71 -18.67 8.23
N ALA A 256 -6.67 -17.97 7.77
CA ALA A 256 -6.47 -17.69 6.36
C ALA A 256 -6.20 -18.98 5.56
N ARG A 257 -6.72 -19.06 4.33
CA ARG A 257 -6.45 -20.13 3.37
C ARG A 257 -5.71 -19.56 2.17
N ILE A 258 -4.45 -19.95 2.00
CA ILE A 258 -3.59 -19.49 0.92
C ILE A 258 -3.23 -20.70 0.07
N GLU A 259 -3.91 -20.88 -1.05
CA GLU A 259 -3.88 -22.14 -1.80
C GLU A 259 -3.61 -22.00 -3.29
N ARG A 260 -2.78 -22.89 -3.85
CA ARG A 260 -2.56 -23.00 -5.31
C ARG A 260 -2.13 -21.70 -6.00
N ASN A 261 -1.43 -20.83 -5.29
CA ASN A 261 -0.86 -19.61 -5.86
C ASN A 261 0.52 -19.90 -6.46
N THR A 262 0.85 -19.21 -7.54
CA THR A 262 2.20 -19.18 -8.12
C THR A 262 2.81 -17.82 -7.87
N ILE A 263 3.93 -17.76 -7.13
CA ILE A 263 4.62 -16.54 -6.75
C ILE A 263 6.02 -16.55 -7.34
N VAL A 264 6.39 -15.48 -8.04
CA VAL A 264 7.72 -15.24 -8.57
C VAL A 264 8.29 -13.98 -7.91
N LEU A 265 9.44 -14.14 -7.27
CA LEU A 265 10.20 -13.06 -6.65
C LEU A 265 11.32 -12.64 -7.61
N ARG A 266 11.29 -11.41 -8.12
CA ARG A 266 12.29 -10.88 -9.07
C ARG A 266 13.17 -9.81 -8.43
N ASN A 267 14.36 -9.62 -8.98
CA ASN A 267 15.19 -8.43 -8.75
C ASN A 267 15.45 -8.12 -7.27
N GLN A 268 15.74 -9.14 -6.45
CA GLN A 268 16.07 -8.92 -5.05
C GLN A 268 17.36 -8.07 -4.93
N ALA A 269 17.23 -6.86 -4.39
CA ALA A 269 18.38 -6.02 -4.09
C ALA A 269 19.29 -6.68 -3.04
N ALA A 270 20.61 -6.56 -3.21
CA ALA A 270 21.57 -7.12 -2.26
C ALA A 270 21.35 -6.56 -0.85
N GLY A 271 21.25 -7.45 0.15
CA GLY A 271 21.06 -7.09 1.55
C GLY A 271 19.61 -6.77 1.96
N SER A 272 18.65 -6.76 1.03
CA SER A 272 17.22 -6.66 1.41
C SER A 272 16.63 -8.04 1.74
N THR A 273 15.59 -8.07 2.56
CA THR A 273 14.84 -9.30 2.89
C THR A 273 13.45 -9.25 2.26
N GLY A 274 13.16 -10.18 1.34
CA GLY A 274 11.87 -10.27 0.66
C GLY A 274 11.09 -11.51 1.07
N HIS A 275 9.76 -11.38 1.22
CA HIS A 275 8.88 -12.49 1.58
C HIS A 275 7.92 -12.82 0.43
N ALA A 276 7.78 -14.09 0.06
CA ALA A 276 6.68 -14.50 -0.80
C ALA A 276 5.35 -14.47 -0.04
N MET A 277 5.34 -15.02 1.18
CA MET A 277 4.19 -14.97 2.07
C MET A 277 4.64 -14.55 3.46
N TYR A 278 3.92 -13.63 4.08
CA TYR A 278 4.10 -13.28 5.48
C TYR A 278 2.76 -13.30 6.21
N LEU A 279 2.69 -14.07 7.29
CA LEU A 279 1.52 -14.16 8.14
C LEU A 279 1.84 -13.65 9.54
N ARG A 280 0.98 -12.76 10.04
CA ARG A 280 0.97 -12.32 11.44
C ARG A 280 -0.35 -12.72 12.07
N ALA A 281 -0.32 -13.18 13.32
CA ALA A 281 -1.51 -13.67 14.01
C ALA A 281 -2.29 -14.72 13.19
N GLY A 282 -1.57 -15.48 12.35
CA GLY A 282 -2.09 -16.44 11.37
C GLY A 282 -2.55 -17.75 11.98
N HIS A 283 -3.20 -17.72 13.14
CA HIS A 283 -3.55 -18.95 13.87
C HIS A 283 -4.43 -19.86 13.01
N ARG A 284 -4.05 -21.14 12.91
CA ARG A 284 -4.78 -22.16 12.12
C ARG A 284 -4.87 -21.83 10.62
N ALA A 285 -3.98 -21.00 10.10
CA ALA A 285 -3.91 -20.77 8.66
C ALA A 285 -3.48 -22.05 7.92
N VAL A 286 -3.99 -22.21 6.71
CA VAL A 286 -3.63 -23.29 5.78
C VAL A 286 -2.91 -22.68 4.60
N ILE A 287 -1.67 -23.12 4.37
CA ILE A 287 -0.85 -22.72 3.23
C ILE A 287 -0.60 -23.97 2.40
N GLY A 288 -1.35 -24.12 1.31
CA GLY A 288 -1.45 -25.37 0.56
C GLY A 288 -1.13 -25.24 -0.93
N GLU A 289 -0.32 -26.14 -1.49
CA GLU A 289 -0.14 -26.30 -2.94
C GLU A 289 0.38 -25.05 -3.67
N ASN A 290 1.05 -24.14 -2.95
CA ASN A 290 1.64 -22.96 -3.55
C ASN A 290 2.99 -23.27 -4.18
N THR A 291 3.33 -22.57 -5.27
CA THR A 291 4.65 -22.60 -5.88
C THR A 291 5.31 -21.23 -5.71
N VAL A 292 6.52 -21.19 -5.17
CA VAL A 292 7.32 -19.97 -5.02
C VAL A 292 8.66 -20.17 -5.72
N ASN A 293 8.97 -19.29 -6.67
CA ASN A 293 10.22 -19.28 -7.41
C ASN A 293 10.94 -17.94 -7.22
N VAL A 294 12.28 -17.96 -7.20
CA VAL A 294 13.09 -16.74 -7.20
C VAL A 294 13.82 -16.63 -8.53
N GLU A 295 13.64 -15.50 -9.20
CA GLU A 295 14.41 -15.13 -10.38
C GLU A 295 15.52 -14.15 -9.98
N GLY A 296 16.76 -14.63 -10.02
CA GLY A 296 17.95 -13.89 -9.59
C GLY A 296 18.58 -14.49 -8.33
N THR A 297 19.01 -13.64 -7.40
CA THR A 297 19.64 -14.10 -6.16
C THR A 297 18.62 -14.59 -5.15
N ARG A 298 18.84 -15.79 -4.61
CA ARG A 298 18.04 -16.31 -3.49
C ARG A 298 18.37 -15.63 -2.17
N SER A 299 19.56 -15.08 -2.02
CA SER A 299 20.01 -14.50 -0.75
C SER A 299 19.02 -13.43 -0.26
N GLY A 300 18.61 -13.51 1.00
CA GLY A 300 17.61 -12.61 1.59
C GLY A 300 16.15 -12.95 1.28
N THR A 301 15.85 -13.98 0.49
CA THR A 301 14.46 -14.38 0.22
C THR A 301 13.92 -15.37 1.25
N ILE A 302 12.68 -15.15 1.67
CA ILE A 302 11.92 -16.01 2.58
C ILE A 302 10.65 -16.46 1.85
N GLY A 303 10.39 -17.77 1.84
CA GLY A 303 9.16 -18.31 1.27
C GLY A 303 7.97 -17.95 2.14
N ILE A 304 7.98 -18.42 3.38
CA ILE A 304 6.91 -18.20 4.37
C ILE A 304 7.51 -17.63 5.65
N GLY A 305 7.16 -16.38 5.99
CA GLY A 305 7.45 -15.82 7.31
C GLY A 305 6.22 -15.89 8.21
N LEU A 306 6.39 -16.37 9.45
CA LEU A 306 5.32 -16.44 10.45
C LEU A 306 5.72 -15.64 11.69
N SER A 307 4.80 -14.82 12.20
CA SER A 307 4.93 -14.12 13.49
C SER A 307 3.65 -14.29 14.30
N ASP A 308 3.80 -14.67 15.57
CA ASP A 308 2.69 -14.90 16.49
C ASP A 308 1.59 -15.77 15.88
N SER A 309 1.96 -16.75 15.07
CA SER A 309 1.04 -17.57 14.28
C SER A 309 1.11 -19.02 14.72
N GLN A 310 0.06 -19.53 15.35
CA GLN A 310 0.06 -20.87 15.93
C GLN A 310 -0.73 -21.86 15.09
N SER A 311 -0.32 -23.13 15.12
CA SER A 311 -1.04 -24.21 14.44
C SER A 311 -1.20 -23.99 12.93
N VAL A 312 -0.19 -23.38 12.28
CA VAL A 312 -0.20 -23.18 10.82
C VAL A 312 0.09 -24.51 10.13
N VAL A 313 -0.68 -24.82 9.10
CA VAL A 313 -0.55 -26.04 8.31
C VAL A 313 0.11 -25.71 6.97
N LEU A 314 1.23 -26.38 6.69
CA LEU A 314 1.90 -26.32 5.40
C LEU A 314 1.67 -27.62 4.64
N GLN A 315 1.07 -27.55 3.45
CA GLN A 315 0.72 -28.73 2.67
C GLN A 315 1.19 -28.61 1.22
N ARG A 316 2.00 -29.56 0.75
CA ARG A 316 2.34 -29.73 -0.69
C ARG A 316 2.87 -28.45 -1.39
N ASN A 317 3.51 -27.53 -0.67
CA ASN A 317 4.12 -26.35 -1.27
C ASN A 317 5.45 -26.69 -1.96
N ARG A 318 5.78 -25.98 -3.03
CA ARG A 318 7.09 -26.02 -3.71
C ARG A 318 7.73 -24.65 -3.59
N ILE A 319 8.74 -24.51 -2.74
CA ILE A 319 9.30 -23.21 -2.36
C ILE A 319 10.79 -23.19 -2.66
N ASP A 320 11.20 -22.32 -3.58
CA ASP A 320 12.57 -22.17 -4.05
C ASP A 320 13.16 -20.82 -3.61
N THR A 321 13.34 -20.64 -2.30
CA THR A 321 13.89 -19.43 -1.65
C THR A 321 15.14 -19.76 -0.83
N ALA A 322 15.86 -18.76 -0.32
CA ALA A 322 17.00 -19.02 0.59
C ALA A 322 16.54 -19.64 1.92
N ASN A 323 15.43 -19.14 2.48
CA ASN A 323 14.78 -19.77 3.61
C ASN A 323 13.36 -20.16 3.20
N VAL A 324 13.03 -21.45 3.30
CA VAL A 324 11.67 -21.94 2.99
C VAL A 324 10.67 -21.34 3.98
N THR A 325 10.97 -21.43 5.26
CA THR A 325 10.11 -20.92 6.34
C THR A 325 10.94 -20.25 7.43
N VAL A 326 10.45 -19.13 7.97
CA VAL A 326 11.01 -18.45 9.14
C VAL A 326 9.91 -18.28 10.19
N LEU A 327 10.16 -18.72 11.42
CA LEU A 327 9.24 -18.59 12.54
C LEU A 327 9.76 -17.52 13.52
N LYS A 328 8.88 -16.62 13.96
CA LYS A 328 9.16 -15.62 15.00
C LYS A 328 8.18 -15.75 16.16
N ASN A 329 8.64 -15.33 17.34
CA ASN A 329 7.85 -15.30 18.57
C ASN A 329 7.22 -16.65 18.89
N THR A 330 5.92 -16.68 19.23
CA THR A 330 5.18 -17.89 19.62
C THR A 330 4.70 -18.72 18.42
N SER A 331 5.27 -18.53 17.23
CA SER A 331 4.79 -19.20 16.02
C SER A 331 5.06 -20.70 16.01
N SER A 332 4.13 -21.47 15.47
CA SER A 332 4.23 -22.93 15.38
C SER A 332 3.58 -23.50 14.12
N LEU A 333 4.15 -24.61 13.65
CA LEU A 333 3.61 -25.42 12.56
C LEU A 333 2.94 -26.67 13.14
N VAL A 334 1.93 -27.18 12.44
CA VAL A 334 1.31 -28.48 12.74
C VAL A 334 1.39 -29.39 11.51
N PRO A 335 1.66 -30.70 11.69
CA PRO A 335 1.66 -31.66 10.60
C PRO A 335 0.33 -31.69 9.82
N ALA A 336 0.41 -31.80 8.49
CA ALA A 336 -0.76 -31.73 7.61
C ALA A 336 -1.75 -32.91 7.77
N ASP A 337 -1.30 -34.02 8.34
CA ASP A 337 -2.08 -35.22 8.64
C ASP A 337 -2.91 -35.10 9.93
N ILE A 338 -2.60 -34.14 10.81
CA ILE A 338 -3.31 -33.91 12.08
C ILE A 338 -4.43 -32.85 11.91
N ALA A 339 -4.43 -32.10 10.80
CA ALA A 339 -5.29 -30.93 10.61
C ALA A 339 -6.68 -31.20 10.00
N ARG A 340 -7.14 -32.45 9.96
CA ARG A 340 -8.46 -32.81 9.42
C ARG A 340 -9.54 -32.85 10.50
#